data_AF-A0A5B0MT04-F1
#
_entry.id   AF-A0A5B0MT04-F1
#
_cell.length_a   1.000
_cell.length_b   1.000
_cell.length_c   1.000
_cell.angle_alpha   90.00
_cell.angle_beta   90.00
_cell.angle_gamma   90.00
#
_symmetry.space_group_name_H-M   'P 1'
#
loop_
_entity.id
_entity.type
_entity.pdbx_description
1 polymer ?
#
loop_
_entity_poly.entity_id
_entity_poly.type
_entity_poly.pdbx_seq_one_letter_code
_entity_poly.pdbx_strand_id
1 'polypeptide(L)'
;MAFKLLSAFVALLFVFDRSLDVQAAIARHPSQVLSVAPAAEEAIPAGTVRMQALGITKRPFSDNIKVHDADEDKILEIANTPAKQLPSYEVPKTFDGLLSPVMQGNGVLFQRESKVQSKWHKFQTELRKKGISYEHHYAKQLKWDGPYPANKEPIMMDERQVKNEDWVKFERAQFPVKLPEDTEHVIAWLRAPLTTKECFKPVGKEIPPSDHEIFMANLEPYIEFINGHDVFGTNVDMKDEDKLQFAKDLMEVNDSLDLQEKLVHGEQEEKAAKAYRDAKNLENEQLLAGLEVDTSAAEKIDLPHVERAKEAMLWAVQNITRMIEAKYPGRRFVWFRVNRWIRTHHLNQIHIFLEKEPGTIEKAVRISGLKELKELANSHPGAGILAAP
;
A
#
# COMPACT_ATOMS: atom_id res chain seq x y z
N MET A 1 -31.11 -20.24 -45.13
CA MET A 1 -31.23 -19.13 -44.14
C MET A 1 -30.81 -19.51 -42.72
N ALA A 2 -30.87 -20.78 -42.30
CA ALA A 2 -30.67 -21.19 -40.89
C ALA A 2 -29.35 -20.76 -40.21
N PHE A 3 -28.22 -20.73 -40.94
CA PHE A 3 -26.90 -20.47 -40.33
C PHE A 3 -26.73 -19.07 -39.71
N LYS A 4 -27.47 -18.05 -40.20
CA LYS A 4 -27.45 -16.69 -39.63
C LYS A 4 -28.29 -16.56 -38.36
N LEU A 5 -29.29 -17.41 -38.19
CA LEU A 5 -30.10 -17.49 -36.97
C LEU A 5 -29.34 -18.23 -35.85
N LEU A 6 -28.59 -19.28 -36.20
CA LEU A 6 -27.77 -20.01 -35.23
C LEU A 6 -26.64 -19.14 -34.64
N SER A 7 -25.93 -18.38 -35.48
CA SER A 7 -24.88 -17.46 -35.00
C SER A 7 -25.45 -16.27 -34.23
N ALA A 8 -26.65 -15.78 -34.56
CA ALA A 8 -27.36 -14.81 -33.73
C ALA A 8 -27.77 -15.41 -32.36
N PHE A 9 -28.20 -16.67 -32.31
CA PHE A 9 -28.54 -17.35 -31.05
C PHE A 9 -27.32 -17.61 -30.16
N VAL A 10 -26.18 -18.03 -30.73
CA VAL A 10 -24.92 -18.19 -29.97
C VAL A 10 -24.41 -16.83 -29.47
N ALA A 11 -24.50 -15.77 -30.28
CA ALA A 11 -24.17 -14.42 -29.84
C ALA A 11 -25.11 -13.91 -28.74
N LEU A 12 -26.42 -14.21 -28.82
CA LEU A 12 -27.39 -13.88 -27.78
C LEU A 12 -27.13 -14.67 -26.49
N LEU A 13 -26.73 -15.95 -26.57
CA LEU A 13 -26.30 -16.71 -25.40
C LEU A 13 -25.06 -16.06 -24.75
N PHE A 14 -24.05 -15.63 -25.52
CA PHE A 14 -22.91 -14.89 -24.95
C PHE A 14 -23.25 -13.48 -24.40
N VAL A 15 -24.37 -12.89 -24.80
CA VAL A 15 -24.84 -11.59 -24.30
C VAL A 15 -25.74 -11.73 -23.06
N PHE A 16 -26.55 -12.79 -23.00
CA PHE A 16 -27.52 -13.04 -21.92
C PHE A 16 -27.06 -14.03 -20.86
N ASP A 17 -26.06 -14.90 -21.12
CA ASP A 17 -25.40 -15.73 -20.10
C ASP A 17 -24.36 -14.95 -19.28
N ARG A 18 -24.65 -13.66 -19.06
CA ARG A 18 -24.04 -12.82 -18.03
C ARG A 18 -24.76 -13.00 -16.69
N SER A 19 -25.12 -14.24 -16.37
CA SER A 19 -25.39 -14.58 -14.97
C SER A 19 -24.10 -14.34 -14.20
N LEU A 20 -24.17 -13.50 -13.16
CA LEU A 20 -23.06 -13.28 -12.23
C LEU A 20 -22.62 -14.61 -11.59
N ASP A 21 -23.55 -15.57 -11.44
CA ASP A 21 -23.28 -16.89 -10.87
C ASP A 21 -22.43 -17.79 -11.79
N VAL A 22 -22.59 -17.66 -13.11
CA VAL A 22 -21.76 -18.42 -14.08
C VAL A 22 -20.36 -17.82 -14.20
N GLN A 23 -20.24 -16.48 -14.16
CA GLN A 23 -18.94 -15.82 -14.09
C GLN A 23 -18.24 -16.08 -12.75
N ALA A 24 -19.00 -16.13 -11.64
CA ALA A 24 -18.50 -16.59 -10.35
C ALA A 24 -18.10 -18.06 -10.37
N ALA A 25 -18.82 -18.94 -11.06
CA ALA A 25 -18.45 -20.36 -11.20
C ALA A 25 -17.16 -20.55 -12.00
N ILE A 26 -16.94 -19.79 -13.07
CA ILE A 26 -15.69 -19.81 -13.85
C ILE A 26 -14.52 -19.19 -13.05
N ALA A 27 -14.79 -18.17 -12.23
CA ALA A 27 -13.80 -17.61 -11.30
C ALA A 27 -13.54 -18.49 -10.05
N ARG A 28 -14.37 -19.49 -9.77
CA ARG A 28 -14.27 -20.42 -8.63
C ARG A 28 -13.51 -21.72 -8.95
N HIS A 29 -12.67 -21.73 -10.00
CA HIS A 29 -11.73 -22.84 -10.16
C HIS A 29 -10.63 -22.74 -9.09
N PRO A 30 -10.42 -23.77 -8.24
CA PRO A 30 -9.63 -23.62 -7.03
C PRO A 30 -8.13 -23.76 -7.29
N SER A 31 -7.42 -22.64 -7.29
CA SER A 31 -5.95 -22.58 -7.11
C SER A 31 -5.50 -21.37 -6.29
N GLN A 32 -6.43 -20.70 -5.60
CA GLN A 32 -6.12 -19.64 -4.64
C GLN A 32 -6.10 -20.20 -3.22
N VAL A 33 -4.98 -20.81 -2.84
CA VAL A 33 -4.61 -21.04 -1.45
C VAL A 33 -3.48 -20.08 -1.10
N LEU A 34 -3.84 -18.84 -0.84
CA LEU A 34 -3.19 -18.03 0.19
C LEU A 34 -4.20 -17.91 1.32
N SER A 35 -3.73 -18.12 2.55
CA SER A 35 -4.51 -18.22 3.79
C SER A 35 -5.79 -17.35 3.81
N VAL A 36 -6.93 -18.00 4.00
CA VAL A 36 -8.26 -17.39 3.83
C VAL A 36 -8.59 -16.44 4.97
N ALA A 37 -8.45 -15.14 4.73
CA ALA A 37 -9.48 -14.21 5.21
C ALA A 37 -10.73 -14.41 4.35
N PRO A 38 -11.94 -14.50 4.92
CA PRO A 38 -13.15 -14.68 4.12
C PRO A 38 -13.29 -13.49 3.16
N ALA A 39 -13.43 -13.76 1.87
CA ALA A 39 -13.73 -12.73 0.90
C ALA A 39 -15.06 -12.08 1.32
N ALA A 40 -15.01 -10.81 1.75
CA ALA A 40 -16.19 -10.07 2.14
C ALA A 40 -17.25 -10.15 1.02
N GLU A 41 -18.53 -10.35 1.36
CA GLU A 41 -19.58 -10.54 0.35
C GLU A 41 -19.76 -9.31 -0.59
N GLU A 42 -19.18 -8.16 -0.22
CA GLU A 42 -19.07 -6.94 -1.04
C GLU A 42 -17.78 -6.84 -1.89
N ALA A 43 -16.93 -7.87 -1.92
CA ALA A 43 -15.69 -7.90 -2.71
C ALA A 43 -16.00 -8.01 -4.21
N ILE A 44 -16.48 -6.90 -4.79
CA ILE A 44 -16.64 -6.74 -6.23
C ILE A 44 -15.28 -7.09 -6.85
N PRO A 45 -15.18 -8.10 -7.73
CA PRO A 45 -13.92 -8.42 -8.37
C PRO A 45 -13.45 -7.17 -9.11
N ALA A 46 -12.30 -6.64 -8.70
CA ALA A 46 -11.68 -5.52 -9.39
C ALA A 46 -11.52 -5.93 -10.85
N GLY A 47 -12.34 -5.34 -11.72
CA GLY A 47 -12.45 -5.78 -13.12
C GLY A 47 -11.06 -5.83 -13.73
N THR A 48 -10.71 -6.96 -14.34
CA THR A 48 -9.33 -7.38 -14.61
C THR A 48 -8.63 -6.44 -15.59
N VAL A 49 -8.16 -5.30 -15.11
CA VAL A 49 -7.29 -4.39 -15.88
C VAL A 49 -5.89 -5.00 -15.88
N ARG A 50 -5.70 -6.04 -16.71
CA ARG A 50 -4.38 -6.33 -17.27
C ARG A 50 -3.94 -5.09 -18.05
N MET A 51 -3.27 -4.16 -17.40
CA MET A 51 -2.49 -3.17 -18.10
C MET A 51 -1.40 -3.93 -18.87
N GLN A 52 -1.48 -3.88 -20.19
CA GLN A 52 -0.39 -4.37 -21.04
C GLN A 52 0.88 -3.60 -20.70
N ALA A 53 2.03 -4.29 -20.78
CA ALA A 53 3.34 -3.66 -20.69
C ALA A 53 3.39 -2.47 -21.66
N LEU A 54 3.80 -1.30 -21.17
CA LEU A 54 3.65 -0.04 -21.90
C LEU A 54 4.70 0.16 -23.01
N GLY A 55 5.71 -0.70 -23.09
CA GLY A 55 6.79 -0.61 -24.09
C GLY A 55 7.67 0.62 -23.90
N ILE A 56 7.78 1.11 -22.66
CA ILE A 56 8.46 2.35 -22.29
C ILE A 56 9.97 2.10 -22.29
N THR A 57 10.69 2.78 -23.17
CA THR A 57 12.16 2.67 -23.33
C THR A 57 12.93 3.87 -22.77
N LYS A 58 12.24 4.85 -22.15
CA LYS A 58 12.81 6.07 -21.56
C LYS A 58 11.97 6.51 -20.36
N ARG A 59 12.58 7.19 -19.39
CA ARG A 59 11.90 7.73 -18.19
C ARG A 59 10.57 8.41 -18.56
N PRO A 60 9.41 8.00 -17.99
CA PRO A 60 8.09 8.52 -18.37
C PRO A 60 7.72 9.88 -17.75
N PHE A 61 8.70 10.60 -17.19
CA PHE A 61 8.52 11.88 -16.51
C PHE A 61 9.77 12.75 -16.61
N SER A 62 9.63 14.04 -16.27
CA SER A 62 10.68 15.06 -16.41
C SER A 62 11.86 14.83 -15.46
N ASP A 63 13.07 15.19 -15.92
CA ASP A 63 14.30 15.18 -15.12
C ASP A 63 14.28 16.15 -13.92
N ASN A 64 13.29 17.04 -13.83
CA ASN A 64 13.01 17.83 -12.63
C ASN A 64 12.52 16.98 -11.44
N ILE A 65 12.11 15.72 -11.70
CA ILE A 65 11.61 14.77 -10.71
C ILE A 65 12.70 13.73 -10.42
N LYS A 66 13.28 13.81 -9.23
CA LYS A 66 14.22 12.81 -8.70
C LYS A 66 13.44 11.68 -8.02
N VAL A 67 13.75 10.45 -8.40
CA VAL A 67 13.33 9.23 -7.69
C VAL A 67 14.54 8.78 -6.87
N HIS A 68 14.32 8.49 -5.60
CA HIS A 68 15.42 8.20 -4.65
C HIS A 68 15.56 6.73 -4.32
N ASP A 69 14.47 5.97 -4.45
CA ASP A 69 14.45 4.58 -4.03
C ASP A 69 14.91 3.63 -5.16
N ALA A 70 14.97 4.05 -6.44
CA ALA A 70 15.42 3.23 -7.58
C ALA A 70 16.27 4.03 -8.58
N ASP A 71 17.13 3.29 -9.29
CA ASP A 71 17.79 3.73 -10.54
C ASP A 71 16.83 3.75 -11.74
N GLU A 72 17.34 4.19 -12.90
CA GLU A 72 16.55 4.34 -14.11
C GLU A 72 16.11 3.01 -14.73
N ASP A 73 16.95 1.98 -14.68
CA ASP A 73 16.64 0.66 -15.25
C ASP A 73 15.49 0.00 -14.47
N LYS A 74 15.54 0.07 -13.14
CA LYS A 74 14.47 -0.45 -12.28
C LYS A 74 13.17 0.34 -12.44
N ILE A 75 13.24 1.68 -12.62
CA ILE A 75 12.07 2.51 -12.96
C ILE A 75 11.43 2.04 -14.28
N LEU A 76 12.24 1.75 -15.30
CA LEU A 76 11.75 1.23 -16.59
C LEU A 76 11.17 -0.17 -16.47
N GLU A 77 11.78 -1.06 -15.69
CA GLU A 77 11.29 -2.41 -15.42
C GLU A 77 9.90 -2.37 -14.76
N ILE A 78 9.73 -1.54 -13.72
CA ILE A 78 8.44 -1.33 -13.04
C ILE A 78 7.40 -0.77 -14.02
N ALA A 79 7.75 0.26 -14.80
CA ALA A 79 6.83 0.91 -15.74
C ALA A 79 6.36 -0.03 -16.88
N ASN A 80 7.12 -1.10 -17.16
CA ASN A 80 6.79 -2.14 -18.12
C ASN A 80 6.17 -3.39 -17.49
N THR A 81 6.23 -3.55 -16.17
CA THR A 81 5.67 -4.71 -15.48
C THR A 81 4.13 -4.67 -15.51
N PRO A 82 3.44 -5.73 -15.96
CA PRO A 82 1.99 -5.79 -15.91
C PRO A 82 1.49 -5.68 -14.46
N ALA A 83 0.46 -4.86 -14.24
CA ALA A 83 -0.12 -4.70 -12.91
C ALA A 83 -0.62 -6.05 -12.35
N LYS A 84 -0.08 -6.47 -11.21
CA LYS A 84 -0.57 -7.64 -10.45
C LYS A 84 -1.90 -7.26 -9.79
N GLN A 85 -2.91 -8.14 -9.91
CA GLN A 85 -4.13 -8.00 -9.13
C GLN A 85 -3.86 -8.54 -7.72
N LEU A 86 -3.87 -7.65 -6.74
CA LEU A 86 -3.72 -8.00 -5.33
C LEU A 86 -5.06 -8.44 -4.72
N PRO A 87 -5.05 -9.31 -3.69
CA PRO A 87 -6.24 -9.62 -2.91
C PRO A 87 -6.76 -8.37 -2.19
N SER A 88 -8.05 -8.38 -1.83
CA SER A 88 -8.66 -7.35 -0.98
C SER A 88 -8.68 -7.82 0.48
N TYR A 89 -8.20 -6.99 1.39
CA TYR A 89 -8.32 -7.23 2.84
C TYR A 89 -9.57 -6.53 3.39
N GLU A 90 -10.30 -7.16 4.31
CA GLU A 90 -11.49 -6.56 4.92
C GLU A 90 -11.11 -5.37 5.81
N VAL A 91 -11.74 -4.23 5.58
CA VAL A 91 -11.47 -3.02 6.37
C VAL A 91 -12.08 -3.16 7.76
N PRO A 92 -11.29 -3.04 8.85
CA PRO A 92 -11.78 -3.08 10.22
C PRO A 92 -12.88 -2.04 10.51
N LYS A 93 -13.65 -2.25 11.59
CA LYS A 93 -14.77 -1.37 11.96
C LYS A 93 -14.35 -0.13 12.76
N THR A 94 -13.18 -0.15 13.39
CA THR A 94 -12.65 0.91 14.26
C THR A 94 -11.20 1.22 13.90
N PHE A 95 -10.73 2.41 14.28
CA PHE A 95 -9.34 2.81 14.11
C PHE A 95 -8.35 1.79 14.71
N ASP A 96 -8.61 1.30 15.93
CA ASP A 96 -7.75 0.32 16.62
C ASP A 96 -7.53 -0.97 15.80
N GLY A 97 -8.54 -1.40 15.05
CA GLY A 97 -8.45 -2.58 14.21
C GLY A 97 -7.50 -2.43 13.02
N LEU A 98 -7.13 -1.20 12.64
CA LEU A 98 -6.19 -0.93 11.54
C LEU A 98 -4.73 -1.24 11.90
N LEU A 99 -4.39 -1.31 13.19
CA LEU A 99 -3.01 -1.44 13.64
C LEU A 99 -2.36 -2.74 13.14
N SER A 100 -2.94 -3.89 13.47
CA SER A 100 -2.39 -5.20 13.09
C SER A 100 -2.22 -5.34 11.57
N PRO A 101 -3.25 -5.09 10.72
CA PRO A 101 -3.11 -5.23 9.28
C PRO A 101 -2.12 -4.23 8.66
N VAL A 102 -2.04 -2.98 9.14
CA VAL A 102 -1.07 -2.01 8.60
C VAL A 102 0.36 -2.40 8.97
N MET A 103 0.61 -2.84 10.21
CA MET A 103 1.94 -3.29 10.66
C MET A 103 2.34 -4.67 10.12
N GLN A 104 1.43 -5.38 9.43
CA GLN A 104 1.71 -6.58 8.64
C GLN A 104 1.89 -6.26 7.13
N GLY A 105 1.86 -4.99 6.72
CA GLY A 105 1.89 -4.58 5.31
C GLY A 105 0.55 -4.71 4.57
N ASN A 106 -0.47 -5.36 5.16
CA ASN A 106 -1.80 -5.54 4.57
C ASN A 106 -2.57 -4.22 4.35
N GLY A 107 -2.11 -3.08 4.88
CA GLY A 107 -2.67 -1.76 4.62
C GLY A 107 -2.74 -1.37 3.13
N VAL A 108 -1.85 -1.90 2.29
CA VAL A 108 -1.87 -1.69 0.83
C VAL A 108 -3.05 -2.39 0.13
N LEU A 109 -3.66 -3.38 0.78
CA LEU A 109 -4.73 -4.23 0.25
C LEU A 109 -6.13 -3.66 0.50
N PHE A 110 -6.26 -2.61 1.32
CA PHE A 110 -7.53 -1.94 1.59
C PHE A 110 -8.08 -1.27 0.31
N GLN A 111 -9.26 -1.71 -0.12
CA GLN A 111 -9.86 -1.24 -1.37
C GLN A 111 -10.65 0.06 -1.18
N ARG A 112 -10.81 0.82 -2.27
CA ARG A 112 -11.70 1.99 -2.31
C ARG A 112 -13.16 1.55 -2.44
N GLU A 113 -14.08 2.32 -1.88
CA GLU A 113 -15.50 2.17 -2.22
C GLU A 113 -15.71 2.27 -3.74
N SER A 114 -16.65 1.50 -4.30
CA SER A 114 -16.95 1.46 -5.74
C SER A 114 -17.14 2.85 -6.40
N LYS A 115 -17.81 3.77 -5.69
CA LYS A 115 -18.02 5.17 -6.14
C LYS A 115 -16.70 5.95 -6.22
N VAL A 116 -15.77 5.73 -5.29
CA VAL A 116 -14.44 6.38 -5.28
C VAL A 116 -13.51 5.71 -6.29
N GLN A 117 -13.54 4.38 -6.40
CA GLN A 117 -12.76 3.62 -7.39
C GLN A 117 -13.13 4.01 -8.83
N SER A 118 -14.42 4.28 -9.10
CA SER A 118 -14.88 4.78 -10.40
C SER A 118 -14.38 6.21 -10.71
N LYS A 119 -14.33 7.08 -9.70
CA LYS A 119 -13.72 8.43 -9.84
C LYS A 119 -12.22 8.34 -10.10
N TRP A 120 -11.51 7.46 -9.40
CA TRP A 120 -10.11 7.15 -9.62
C TRP A 120 -9.88 6.68 -11.07
N HIS A 121 -10.59 5.64 -11.51
CA HIS A 121 -10.44 5.11 -12.87
C HIS A 121 -10.74 6.15 -13.97
N LYS A 122 -11.74 7.03 -13.75
CA LYS A 122 -12.01 8.16 -14.65
C LYS A 122 -10.84 9.15 -14.69
N PHE A 123 -10.28 9.53 -13.54
CA PHE A 123 -9.10 10.40 -13.43
C PHE A 123 -7.88 9.79 -14.15
N GLN A 124 -7.57 8.51 -13.89
CA GLN A 124 -6.51 7.77 -14.58
C GLN A 124 -6.68 7.82 -16.11
N THR A 125 -7.91 7.59 -16.58
CA THR A 125 -8.28 7.65 -18.00
C THR A 125 -8.11 9.05 -18.60
N GLU A 126 -8.47 10.10 -17.85
CA GLU A 126 -8.32 11.49 -18.30
C GLU A 126 -6.87 11.94 -18.39
N LEU A 127 -5.99 11.51 -17.47
CA LEU A 127 -4.55 11.75 -17.57
C LEU A 127 -3.95 11.05 -18.80
N ARG A 128 -4.27 9.76 -18.99
CA ARG A 128 -3.83 8.99 -20.17
C ARG A 128 -4.26 9.65 -21.49
N LYS A 129 -5.52 10.11 -21.59
CA LYS A 129 -6.03 10.84 -22.77
C LYS A 129 -5.30 12.16 -23.06
N LYS A 130 -4.71 12.78 -22.04
CA LYS A 130 -3.94 14.03 -22.16
C LYS A 130 -2.43 13.78 -22.38
N GLY A 131 -1.97 12.52 -22.36
CA GLY A 131 -0.54 12.19 -22.41
C GLY A 131 0.24 12.64 -21.17
N ILE A 132 -0.44 12.82 -20.02
CA ILE A 132 0.16 13.29 -18.77
C ILE A 132 0.43 12.09 -17.86
N SER A 133 1.67 11.94 -17.39
CA SER A 133 2.04 10.97 -16.36
C SER A 133 1.59 11.42 -14.96
N TYR A 134 1.41 10.47 -14.04
CA TYR A 134 1.01 10.77 -12.66
C TYR A 134 2.04 11.62 -11.95
N GLU A 135 3.33 11.38 -12.18
CA GLU A 135 4.44 12.15 -11.64
C GLU A 135 4.35 13.61 -12.07
N HIS A 136 4.11 13.87 -13.36
CA HIS A 136 3.95 15.25 -13.85
C HIS A 136 2.70 15.90 -13.26
N HIS A 137 1.59 15.17 -13.16
CA HIS A 137 0.36 15.68 -12.56
C HIS A 137 0.56 16.07 -11.08
N TYR A 138 1.08 15.15 -10.27
CA TYR A 138 1.27 15.38 -8.84
C TYR A 138 2.41 16.37 -8.56
N ALA A 139 3.52 16.34 -9.30
CA ALA A 139 4.56 17.37 -9.17
C ALA A 139 3.98 18.77 -9.43
N LYS A 140 3.14 18.94 -10.44
CA LYS A 140 2.47 20.22 -10.72
C LYS A 140 1.46 20.63 -9.65
N GLN A 141 0.67 19.69 -9.12
CA GLN A 141 -0.24 19.93 -7.98
C GLN A 141 0.53 20.41 -6.75
N LEU A 142 1.66 19.75 -6.45
CA LEU A 142 2.51 20.02 -5.30
C LEU A 142 3.43 21.23 -5.49
N LYS A 143 3.51 21.81 -6.71
CA LYS A 143 4.44 22.89 -7.12
C LYS A 143 5.92 22.47 -7.08
N TRP A 144 6.18 21.20 -7.42
CA TRP A 144 7.50 20.56 -7.51
C TRP A 144 7.91 20.25 -8.96
N ASP A 145 7.23 20.83 -9.95
CA ASP A 145 7.49 20.69 -11.38
C ASP A 145 8.68 21.52 -11.90
N GLY A 146 9.20 22.45 -11.09
CA GLY A 146 10.48 23.12 -11.32
C GLY A 146 11.71 22.28 -10.91
N PRO A 147 12.94 22.76 -11.17
CA PRO A 147 14.17 22.01 -10.92
C PRO A 147 14.29 21.43 -9.52
N TYR A 148 14.94 20.27 -9.40
CA TYR A 148 15.18 19.61 -8.13
C TYR A 148 16.27 20.35 -7.31
N PRO A 149 15.98 20.83 -6.08
CA PRO A 149 16.93 21.64 -5.30
C PRO A 149 17.94 20.76 -4.54
N ALA A 150 18.78 20.03 -5.27
CA ALA A 150 19.71 19.03 -4.73
C ALA A 150 20.66 19.57 -3.64
N ASN A 151 21.06 20.83 -3.73
CA ASN A 151 21.92 21.49 -2.74
C ASN A 151 21.21 21.86 -1.43
N LYS A 152 19.90 21.61 -1.32
CA LYS A 152 19.09 21.79 -0.11
C LYS A 152 18.43 20.49 0.37
N GLU A 153 18.76 19.36 -0.26
CA GLU A 153 18.19 18.05 0.07
C GLU A 153 18.44 17.74 1.55
N PRO A 154 17.40 17.47 2.35
CA PRO A 154 17.56 17.23 3.78
C PRO A 154 18.25 15.89 3.96
N ILE A 155 19.22 15.84 4.88
CA ILE A 155 19.97 14.64 5.23
C ILE A 155 19.03 13.50 5.70
N MET A 156 17.88 13.88 6.27
CA MET A 156 16.85 12.99 6.79
C MET A 156 15.49 13.69 6.77
N MET A 157 14.40 12.94 6.54
CA MET A 157 13.04 13.44 6.73
C MET A 157 12.58 13.20 8.16
N ASP A 158 12.33 14.29 8.89
CA ASP A 158 12.01 14.29 10.32
C ASP A 158 11.11 15.48 10.70
N GLU A 159 10.84 15.66 12.00
CA GLU A 159 9.98 16.71 12.54
C GLU A 159 10.37 18.14 12.12
N ARG A 160 11.64 18.38 11.77
CA ARG A 160 12.14 19.70 11.33
C ARG A 160 11.62 20.06 9.93
N GLN A 161 11.27 19.07 9.11
CA GLN A 161 10.78 19.28 7.75
C GLN A 161 9.27 19.52 7.66
N VAL A 162 8.49 19.30 8.72
CA VAL A 162 7.00 19.35 8.71
C VAL A 162 6.38 20.62 8.09
N LYS A 163 7.09 21.76 8.20
CA LYS A 163 6.64 23.07 7.66
C LYS A 163 7.34 23.44 6.34
N ASN A 164 8.18 22.58 5.80
CA ASN A 164 8.99 22.83 4.62
C ASN A 164 8.32 22.26 3.37
N GLU A 165 7.48 23.08 2.73
CA GLU A 165 6.74 22.72 1.51
C GLU A 165 7.63 22.39 0.29
N ASP A 166 8.94 22.70 0.31
CA ASP A 166 9.87 22.26 -0.72
C ASP A 166 10.13 20.74 -0.65
N TRP A 167 9.93 20.12 0.53
CA TRP A 167 10.30 18.72 0.82
C TRP A 167 9.14 17.82 1.23
N VAL A 168 8.12 18.33 1.93
CA VAL A 168 6.95 17.55 2.36
C VAL A 168 5.65 18.33 2.24
N LYS A 169 4.59 17.65 1.79
CA LYS A 169 3.22 18.18 1.80
C LYS A 169 2.24 17.15 2.32
N PHE A 170 1.40 17.58 3.25
CA PHE A 170 0.34 16.77 3.83
C PHE A 170 -1.01 17.18 3.24
N GLU A 171 -1.65 16.29 2.49
CA GLU A 171 -2.95 16.52 1.85
C GLU A 171 -3.94 15.42 2.22
N ARG A 172 -5.24 15.70 2.18
CA ARG A 172 -6.25 14.63 2.28
C ARG A 172 -6.21 13.79 1.01
N ALA A 173 -6.33 12.48 1.12
CA ALA A 173 -6.34 11.61 -0.05
C ALA A 173 -7.49 11.98 -0.99
N GLN A 174 -7.18 12.31 -2.25
CA GLN A 174 -8.16 12.66 -3.27
C GLN A 174 -9.09 11.48 -3.61
N PHE A 175 -8.56 10.26 -3.50
CA PHE A 175 -9.26 9.00 -3.75
C PHE A 175 -8.99 8.03 -2.58
N PRO A 176 -9.61 8.24 -1.41
CA PRO A 176 -9.33 7.46 -0.21
C PRO A 176 -9.77 5.99 -0.39
N VAL A 177 -9.05 5.07 0.25
CA VAL A 177 -9.53 3.70 0.51
C VAL A 177 -10.69 3.71 1.51
N LYS A 178 -11.51 2.66 1.54
CA LYS A 178 -12.52 2.43 2.58
C LYS A 178 -11.78 2.33 3.92
N LEU A 179 -12.26 3.03 4.93
CA LEU A 179 -11.69 3.09 6.28
C LEU A 179 -12.85 3.12 7.31
N PRO A 180 -12.57 2.79 8.58
CA PRO A 180 -13.49 3.05 9.69
C PRO A 180 -14.09 4.46 9.68
N GLU A 181 -15.33 4.61 10.18
CA GLU A 181 -16.01 5.91 10.23
C GLU A 181 -15.29 6.93 11.14
N ASP A 182 -14.53 6.46 12.11
CA ASP A 182 -13.69 7.26 13.01
C ASP A 182 -12.35 7.69 12.40
N THR A 183 -12.03 7.31 11.15
CA THR A 183 -10.68 7.48 10.57
C THR A 183 -10.67 8.42 9.35
N GLU A 184 -9.58 9.18 9.17
CA GLU A 184 -9.28 9.99 7.98
C GLU A 184 -8.09 9.43 7.19
N HIS A 185 -8.13 9.52 5.86
CA HIS A 185 -7.00 9.18 4.99
C HIS A 185 -6.25 10.45 4.58
N VAL A 186 -5.03 10.59 5.09
CA VAL A 186 -4.08 11.65 4.74
C VAL A 186 -2.94 11.04 3.92
N ILE A 187 -2.39 11.83 3.00
CA ILE A 187 -1.18 11.53 2.24
C ILE A 187 -0.09 12.51 2.66
N ALA A 188 1.07 12.01 3.07
CA ALA A 188 2.30 12.79 3.09
C ALA A 188 3.11 12.49 1.82
N TRP A 189 3.23 13.49 0.95
CA TRP A 189 4.13 13.46 -0.20
C TRP A 189 5.52 13.88 0.25
N LEU A 190 6.56 13.15 -0.14
CA LEU A 190 7.96 13.51 0.10
C LEU A 190 8.69 13.73 -1.23
N ARG A 191 9.52 14.79 -1.27
CA ARG A 191 10.45 15.06 -2.39
C ARG A 191 11.89 14.60 -2.11
N ALA A 192 12.18 14.23 -0.87
CA ALA A 192 13.46 13.75 -0.38
C ALA A 192 13.47 12.21 -0.26
N PRO A 193 14.64 11.56 -0.06
CA PRO A 193 14.70 10.14 0.26
C PRO A 193 14.00 9.84 1.60
N LEU A 194 13.32 8.70 1.67
CA LEU A 194 12.70 8.21 2.93
C LEU A 194 13.75 7.59 3.85
N THR A 195 14.66 6.81 3.27
CA THR A 195 15.73 6.10 3.98
C THR A 195 17.09 6.66 3.56
N THR A 196 17.86 7.16 4.52
CA THR A 196 19.25 7.60 4.32
C THR A 196 20.16 6.99 5.39
N LYS A 197 21.47 7.19 5.28
CA LYS A 197 22.42 6.72 6.31
C LYS A 197 22.22 7.35 7.68
N GLU A 198 21.64 8.55 7.73
CA GLU A 198 21.39 9.26 8.99
C GLU A 198 20.21 8.66 9.76
N CYS A 199 19.23 8.08 9.05
CA CYS A 199 18.06 7.43 9.63
C CYS A 199 18.40 6.32 10.64
N PHE A 200 19.57 5.70 10.52
CA PHE A 200 20.02 4.61 11.39
C PHE A 200 20.78 5.10 12.63
N LYS A 201 21.11 6.39 12.75
CA LYS A 201 21.80 6.91 13.93
C LYS A 201 20.80 7.27 15.03
N PRO A 202 21.12 6.97 16.31
CA PRO A 202 20.28 7.42 17.43
C PRO A 202 20.15 8.95 17.47
N VAL A 203 18.94 9.45 17.69
CA VAL A 203 18.67 10.88 17.88
C VAL A 203 18.54 11.18 19.38
N GLY A 204 19.39 12.10 19.87
CA GLY A 204 19.34 12.57 21.25
C GLY A 204 19.73 11.52 22.30
N LYS A 205 18.75 10.77 22.81
CA LYS A 205 18.91 9.76 23.87
C LYS A 205 18.21 8.43 23.55
N GLU A 206 17.80 8.22 22.30
CA GLU A 206 17.24 6.95 21.85
C GLU A 206 18.24 5.81 22.11
N ILE A 207 17.74 4.67 22.60
CA ILE A 207 18.53 3.45 22.76
C ILE A 207 18.47 2.69 21.43
N PRO A 208 19.60 2.41 20.77
CA PRO A 208 19.58 1.64 19.53
C PRO A 208 19.14 0.18 19.77
N PRO A 209 18.63 -0.51 18.75
CA PRO A 209 18.26 -1.93 18.86
C PRO A 209 19.49 -2.84 19.08
N SER A 210 19.29 -4.10 19.49
CA SER A 210 20.42 -4.98 19.88
C SER A 210 21.40 -5.23 18.74
N ASP A 211 20.89 -5.32 17.51
CA ASP A 211 21.68 -5.67 16.34
C ASP A 211 22.30 -4.44 15.64
N HIS A 212 22.26 -3.26 16.27
CA HIS A 212 22.64 -1.97 15.66
C HIS A 212 24.03 -1.96 15.03
N GLU A 213 25.00 -2.60 15.67
CA GLU A 213 26.36 -2.72 15.13
C GLU A 213 26.39 -3.55 13.83
N ILE A 214 25.52 -4.55 13.67
CA ILE A 214 25.41 -5.39 12.48
C ILE A 214 24.87 -4.59 11.30
N PHE A 215 23.77 -3.83 11.47
CA PHE A 215 23.25 -3.01 10.38
C PHE A 215 24.13 -1.79 10.08
N MET A 216 24.80 -1.20 11.07
CA MET A 216 25.78 -0.14 10.83
C MET A 216 27.03 -0.63 10.07
N ALA A 217 27.44 -1.89 10.27
CA ALA A 217 28.57 -2.48 9.54
C ALA A 217 28.26 -2.78 8.06
N ASN A 218 27.00 -3.06 7.70
CA ASN A 218 26.58 -3.44 6.35
C ASN A 218 25.36 -2.62 5.85
N LEU A 219 25.44 -1.30 5.97
CA LEU A 219 24.27 -0.41 5.86
C LEU A 219 23.56 -0.37 4.50
N GLU A 220 24.31 -0.51 3.39
CA GLU A 220 23.74 -0.34 2.04
C GLU A 220 22.70 -1.43 1.69
N PRO A 221 22.94 -2.74 1.94
CA PRO A 221 21.89 -3.76 1.87
C PRO A 221 20.63 -3.47 2.67
N TYR A 222 20.72 -2.93 3.89
CA TYR A 222 19.52 -2.56 4.66
C TYR A 222 18.77 -1.38 4.02
N ILE A 223 19.49 -0.38 3.50
CA ILE A 223 18.87 0.72 2.73
C ILE A 223 18.19 0.19 1.47
N GLU A 224 18.82 -0.73 0.74
CA GLU A 224 18.26 -1.36 -0.46
C GLU A 224 17.01 -2.18 -0.12
N PHE A 225 17.07 -3.02 0.91
CA PHE A 225 15.95 -3.83 1.41
C PHE A 225 14.76 -2.95 1.83
N ILE A 226 14.98 -1.93 2.66
CA ILE A 226 13.93 -1.01 3.13
C ILE A 226 13.32 -0.23 1.95
N ASN A 227 14.15 0.20 0.99
CA ASN A 227 13.64 0.83 -0.23
C ASN A 227 12.87 -0.16 -1.11
N GLY A 228 13.28 -1.43 -1.12
CA GLY A 228 12.73 -2.55 -1.89
C GLY A 228 11.40 -3.11 -1.39
N HIS A 229 10.98 -2.82 -0.15
CA HIS A 229 9.72 -3.33 0.42
C HIS A 229 8.67 -2.23 0.71
N ASP A 230 7.50 -2.62 1.21
CA ASP A 230 6.62 -1.71 1.94
C ASP A 230 7.26 -1.35 3.29
N VAL A 231 7.06 -0.12 3.76
CA VAL A 231 7.52 0.31 5.10
C VAL A 231 6.39 1.00 5.84
N PHE A 232 6.34 0.87 7.15
CA PHE A 232 5.19 1.29 7.94
C PHE A 232 5.58 1.65 9.38
N GLY A 233 4.65 2.29 10.09
CA GLY A 233 4.85 2.69 11.47
C GLY A 233 3.57 3.26 12.09
N THR A 234 3.67 3.60 13.37
CA THR A 234 2.54 4.08 14.18
C THR A 234 3.06 4.86 15.39
N ASN A 235 2.18 5.62 16.04
CA ASN A 235 2.37 6.11 17.42
C ASN A 235 1.43 5.42 18.43
N VAL A 236 0.85 4.28 18.07
CA VAL A 236 -0.03 3.46 18.90
C VAL A 236 0.74 2.24 19.39
N ASP A 237 0.65 1.94 20.68
CA ASP A 237 1.30 0.76 21.26
C ASP A 237 0.81 -0.53 20.61
N MET A 238 1.73 -1.28 20.02
CA MET A 238 1.48 -2.62 19.49
C MET A 238 1.32 -3.64 20.62
N LYS A 239 0.37 -4.56 20.47
CA LYS A 239 0.28 -5.74 21.36
C LYS A 239 1.43 -6.69 21.03
N ASP A 240 1.77 -7.57 21.98
CA ASP A 240 2.88 -8.51 21.76
C ASP A 240 2.58 -9.54 20.66
N GLU A 241 1.30 -9.87 20.46
CA GLU A 241 0.81 -10.63 19.30
C GLU A 241 1.11 -9.92 17.97
N ASP A 242 0.86 -8.61 17.89
CA ASP A 242 1.14 -7.81 16.69
C ASP A 242 2.66 -7.71 16.42
N LYS A 243 3.48 -7.62 17.47
CA LYS A 243 4.95 -7.61 17.37
C LYS A 243 5.51 -8.95 16.87
N LEU A 244 4.89 -10.07 17.26
CA LEU A 244 5.28 -11.43 16.89
C LEU A 244 4.79 -11.85 15.49
N GLN A 245 3.73 -11.19 14.97
CA GLN A 245 3.26 -11.36 13.59
C GLN A 245 3.97 -10.38 12.64
N PHE A 246 4.35 -9.20 13.14
CA PHE A 246 5.61 -8.58 12.73
C PHE A 246 6.81 -9.49 13.12
N ALA A 247 8.05 -9.12 12.79
CA ALA A 247 9.20 -10.04 12.67
C ALA A 247 9.00 -11.14 11.60
N LYS A 248 7.95 -11.97 11.69
CA LYS A 248 7.59 -13.04 10.71
C LYS A 248 7.09 -12.54 9.36
N ASP A 249 5.98 -11.79 9.29
CA ASP A 249 5.32 -11.51 8.00
C ASP A 249 6.06 -10.44 7.18
N LEU A 250 6.66 -10.82 6.06
CA LEU A 250 7.19 -9.89 5.06
C LEU A 250 6.33 -10.01 3.79
N MET A 251 5.82 -8.87 3.28
CA MET A 251 5.17 -8.87 1.97
C MET A 251 6.23 -9.00 0.87
N GLU A 252 6.34 -10.21 0.33
CA GLU A 252 7.25 -10.56 -0.77
C GLU A 252 6.96 -9.73 -2.03
N VAL A 253 8.02 -9.10 -2.57
CA VAL A 253 8.06 -8.43 -3.87
C VAL A 253 8.95 -9.22 -4.84
N ASN A 254 8.99 -8.81 -6.12
CA ASN A 254 9.71 -9.57 -7.17
C ASN A 254 11.19 -9.87 -6.83
N ASP A 255 11.86 -8.95 -6.13
CA ASP A 255 13.31 -9.04 -5.82
C ASP A 255 13.56 -9.42 -4.34
N SER A 256 12.54 -9.77 -3.57
CA SER A 256 12.67 -9.95 -2.11
C SER A 256 13.71 -10.99 -1.73
N LEU A 257 13.76 -12.13 -2.42
CA LEU A 257 14.76 -13.17 -2.16
C LEU A 257 16.21 -12.70 -2.43
N ASP A 258 16.42 -11.81 -3.39
CA ASP A 258 17.75 -11.24 -3.71
C ASP A 258 18.14 -10.15 -2.71
N LEU A 259 17.16 -9.40 -2.20
CA LEU A 259 17.35 -8.41 -1.14
C LEU A 259 17.65 -9.09 0.21
N GLN A 260 16.99 -10.22 0.51
CA GLN A 260 17.22 -11.02 1.71
C GLN A 260 18.63 -11.62 1.75
N GLU A 261 19.11 -12.19 0.63
CA GLU A 261 20.45 -12.80 0.52
C GLU A 261 21.59 -11.82 0.86
N LYS A 262 21.42 -10.52 0.58
CA LYS A 262 22.41 -9.47 0.88
C LYS A 262 22.51 -9.10 2.38
N LEU A 263 21.56 -9.55 3.21
CA LEU A 263 21.44 -9.21 4.64
C LEU A 263 21.97 -10.31 5.58
N VAL A 264 22.30 -11.45 4.99
CA VAL A 264 22.77 -12.66 5.65
C VAL A 264 24.12 -12.42 6.35
N HIS A 265 24.26 -12.97 7.56
CA HIS A 265 25.44 -12.86 8.40
C HIS A 265 25.89 -14.24 8.91
N GLY A 266 26.83 -14.85 8.19
CA GLY A 266 27.49 -16.10 8.59
C GLY A 266 26.80 -17.38 8.10
N GLU A 267 27.55 -18.48 8.17
CA GLU A 267 27.25 -19.76 7.50
C GLU A 267 25.90 -20.40 7.89
N GLN A 268 25.38 -20.12 9.09
CA GLN A 268 24.07 -20.62 9.52
C GLN A 268 22.93 -19.89 8.82
N GLU A 269 23.00 -18.56 8.75
CA GLU A 269 22.02 -17.74 8.04
C GLU A 269 22.07 -17.98 6.53
N GLU A 270 23.26 -18.21 5.96
CA GLU A 270 23.44 -18.58 4.54
C GLU A 270 22.70 -19.89 4.20
N LYS A 271 22.82 -20.91 5.05
CA LYS A 271 22.11 -22.19 4.88
C LYS A 271 20.60 -22.02 5.02
N ALA A 272 20.13 -21.20 5.95
CA ALA A 272 18.71 -20.92 6.14
C ALA A 272 18.12 -20.16 4.93
N ALA A 273 18.77 -19.08 4.49
CA ALA A 273 18.38 -18.30 3.33
C ALA A 273 18.32 -19.17 2.05
N LYS A 274 19.32 -20.04 1.85
CA LYS A 274 19.32 -20.99 0.73
C LYS A 274 18.16 -21.97 0.83
N ALA A 275 17.93 -22.58 1.99
CA ALA A 275 16.83 -23.53 2.18
C ALA A 275 15.46 -22.88 1.95
N TYR A 276 15.28 -21.62 2.37
CA TYR A 276 14.08 -20.84 2.12
C TYR A 276 13.89 -20.53 0.63
N ARG A 277 14.95 -20.09 -0.07
CA ARG A 277 14.91 -19.87 -1.52
C ARG A 277 14.60 -21.16 -2.29
N ASP A 278 15.20 -22.29 -1.91
CA ASP A 278 14.91 -23.60 -2.51
C ASP A 278 13.43 -23.99 -2.31
N ALA A 279 12.88 -23.75 -1.10
CA ALA A 279 11.46 -23.98 -0.80
C ALA A 279 10.52 -23.04 -1.59
N LYS A 280 10.82 -21.74 -1.66
CA LYS A 280 10.04 -20.77 -2.46
C LYS A 280 10.09 -21.03 -3.96
N ASN A 281 11.21 -21.54 -4.48
CA ASN A 281 11.27 -21.99 -5.86
C ASN A 281 10.36 -23.20 -6.11
N LEU A 282 10.33 -24.18 -5.19
CA LEU A 282 9.42 -25.31 -5.27
C LEU A 282 7.94 -24.90 -5.18
N GLU A 283 7.58 -23.97 -4.29
CA GLU A 283 6.22 -23.40 -4.23
C GLU A 283 5.81 -22.75 -5.57
N ASN A 284 6.72 -21.97 -6.18
CA ASN A 284 6.49 -21.34 -7.47
C ASN A 284 6.37 -22.37 -8.61
N GLU A 285 7.18 -23.43 -8.61
CA GLU A 285 7.07 -24.53 -9.58
C GLU A 285 5.73 -25.28 -9.44
N GLN A 286 5.30 -25.57 -8.22
CA GLN A 286 3.97 -26.16 -7.93
C GLN A 286 2.84 -25.25 -8.44
N LEU A 287 2.91 -23.95 -8.15
CA LEU A 287 1.92 -22.96 -8.59
C LEU A 287 1.85 -22.85 -10.12
N LEU A 288 2.99 -22.84 -10.80
CA LEU A 288 3.07 -22.82 -12.28
C LEU A 288 2.57 -24.13 -12.91
N ALA A 289 2.75 -25.25 -12.23
CA ALA A 289 2.18 -26.55 -12.62
C ALA A 289 0.68 -26.69 -12.30
N GLY A 290 0.07 -25.73 -11.60
CA GLY A 290 -1.33 -25.79 -11.18
C GLY A 290 -1.60 -26.82 -10.08
N LEU A 291 -0.58 -27.17 -9.29
CA LEU A 291 -0.66 -28.07 -8.16
C LEU A 291 -1.11 -27.33 -6.89
N GLU A 292 -1.52 -28.10 -5.88
CA GLU A 292 -1.65 -27.59 -4.52
C GLU A 292 -0.26 -27.21 -3.99
N VAL A 293 -0.14 -26.00 -3.43
CA VAL A 293 1.13 -25.43 -2.97
C VAL A 293 1.27 -25.67 -1.46
N ASP A 294 2.34 -26.35 -1.04
CA ASP A 294 2.68 -26.53 0.37
C ASP A 294 3.64 -25.44 0.85
N THR A 295 3.09 -24.35 1.38
CA THR A 295 3.88 -23.25 1.97
C THR A 295 4.52 -23.61 3.31
N SER A 296 4.10 -24.72 3.93
CA SER A 296 4.52 -25.08 5.27
C SER A 296 5.99 -25.51 5.35
N ALA A 297 6.65 -25.76 4.22
CA ALA A 297 8.09 -25.99 4.16
C ALA A 297 8.87 -24.69 4.42
N ALA A 298 8.50 -23.59 3.74
CA ALA A 298 9.17 -22.30 3.89
C ALA A 298 8.82 -21.63 5.23
N GLU A 299 7.58 -21.72 5.69
CA GLU A 299 7.09 -21.14 6.96
C GLU A 299 7.79 -21.69 8.22
N LYS A 300 8.43 -22.85 8.12
CA LYS A 300 9.17 -23.49 9.23
C LYS A 300 10.66 -23.11 9.27
N ILE A 301 11.15 -22.36 8.29
CA ILE A 301 12.56 -21.97 8.21
C ILE A 301 12.72 -20.65 8.95
N ASP A 302 13.58 -20.65 9.96
CA ASP A 302 13.95 -19.46 10.72
C ASP A 302 14.84 -18.54 9.87
N LEU A 303 14.52 -17.24 9.85
CA LEU A 303 15.17 -16.22 9.01
C LEU A 303 15.57 -15.01 9.86
N PRO A 304 16.55 -15.14 10.78
CA PRO A 304 16.94 -14.06 11.70
C PRO A 304 17.45 -12.81 10.96
N HIS A 305 17.99 -12.95 9.74
CA HIS A 305 18.34 -11.80 8.90
C HIS A 305 17.12 -10.99 8.42
N VAL A 306 15.95 -11.62 8.25
CA VAL A 306 14.69 -10.94 7.89
C VAL A 306 14.11 -10.25 9.12
N GLU A 307 14.13 -10.89 10.29
CA GLU A 307 13.70 -10.26 11.55
C GLU A 307 14.56 -9.02 11.87
N ARG A 308 15.88 -9.16 11.79
CA ARG A 308 16.87 -8.07 11.95
C ARG A 308 16.66 -6.95 10.92
N ALA A 309 16.37 -7.27 9.66
CA ALA A 309 16.08 -6.27 8.62
C ALA A 309 14.75 -5.53 8.85
N LYS A 310 13.77 -6.18 9.48
CA LYS A 310 12.50 -5.58 9.89
C LYS A 310 12.66 -4.69 11.13
N GLU A 311 13.50 -5.07 12.09
CA GLU A 311 13.90 -4.18 13.19
C GLU A 311 14.62 -2.93 12.65
N ALA A 312 15.60 -3.12 11.76
CA ALA A 312 16.30 -2.03 11.07
C ALA A 312 15.36 -1.15 10.24
N MET A 313 14.30 -1.71 9.64
CA MET A 313 13.24 -0.97 8.96
C MET A 313 12.50 -0.03 9.92
N LEU A 314 11.95 -0.54 11.03
CA LEU A 314 11.25 0.28 12.03
C LEU A 314 12.17 1.40 12.56
N TRP A 315 13.41 1.05 12.88
CA TRP A 315 14.42 1.99 13.38
C TRP A 315 14.72 3.11 12.38
N ALA A 316 14.94 2.79 11.09
CA ALA A 316 15.21 3.80 10.09
C ALA A 316 14.01 4.75 9.87
N VAL A 317 12.78 4.20 9.87
CA VAL A 317 11.58 4.97 9.54
C VAL A 317 10.93 5.69 10.73
N GLN A 318 11.43 5.53 11.96
CA GLN A 318 10.90 6.23 13.14
C GLN A 318 10.88 7.77 12.97
N ASN A 319 11.81 8.32 12.20
CA ASN A 319 11.87 9.74 11.86
C ASN A 319 10.62 10.22 11.09
N ILE A 320 10.01 9.34 10.27
CA ILE A 320 8.73 9.58 9.60
C ILE A 320 7.59 9.62 10.62
N THR A 321 7.59 8.70 11.60
CA THR A 321 6.63 8.75 12.72
C THR A 321 6.74 10.08 13.48
N ARG A 322 7.95 10.51 13.88
CA ARG A 322 8.18 11.81 14.54
C ARG A 322 7.70 13.00 13.68
N MET A 323 7.92 12.95 12.36
CA MET A 323 7.41 13.95 11.42
C MET A 323 5.87 13.99 11.38
N ILE A 324 5.19 12.85 11.43
CA ILE A 324 3.72 12.77 11.46
C ILE A 324 3.18 13.24 12.81
N GLU A 325 3.80 12.89 13.94
CA GLU A 325 3.44 13.38 15.28
C GLU A 325 3.55 14.91 15.38
N ALA A 326 4.66 15.48 14.89
CA ALA A 326 4.87 16.92 14.87
C ALA A 326 3.89 17.66 13.92
N LYS A 327 3.31 16.96 12.94
CA LYS A 327 2.22 17.47 12.10
C LYS A 327 0.84 17.36 12.76
N TYR A 328 0.60 16.28 13.51
CA TYR A 328 -0.69 15.93 14.11
C TYR A 328 -0.54 15.64 15.62
N PRO A 329 -0.18 16.66 16.43
CA PRO A 329 0.17 16.45 17.84
C PRO A 329 -1.01 15.87 18.63
N GLY A 330 -0.76 14.77 19.35
CA GLY A 330 -1.75 14.08 20.17
C GLY A 330 -2.82 13.29 19.41
N ARG A 331 -2.75 13.19 18.08
CA ARG A 331 -3.64 12.34 17.27
C ARG A 331 -3.03 10.95 17.13
N ARG A 332 -3.86 9.90 17.17
CA ARG A 332 -3.43 8.51 16.93
C ARG A 332 -3.38 8.23 15.42
N PHE A 333 -2.33 7.56 14.96
CA PHE A 333 -2.19 7.18 13.55
C PHE A 333 -1.46 5.86 13.33
N VAL A 334 -1.75 5.25 12.18
CA VAL A 334 -0.94 4.20 11.55
C VAL A 334 -0.61 4.66 10.15
N TRP A 335 0.56 4.34 9.64
CA TRP A 335 1.01 4.78 8.32
C TRP A 335 1.80 3.71 7.59
N PHE A 336 1.79 3.77 6.26
CA PHE A 336 2.61 2.94 5.39
C PHE A 336 2.98 3.69 4.11
N ARG A 337 4.14 3.36 3.55
CA ARG A 337 4.56 3.74 2.20
C ARG A 337 4.45 2.50 1.33
N VAL A 338 3.59 2.59 0.33
CA VAL A 338 3.42 1.56 -0.71
C VAL A 338 4.73 1.45 -1.51
N ASN A 339 5.11 0.24 -1.85
CA ASN A 339 6.26 -0.08 -2.65
C ASN A 339 6.03 0.25 -4.13
N ARG A 340 7.08 0.69 -4.82
CA ARG A 340 7.09 1.03 -6.25
C ARG A 340 6.40 0.00 -7.16
N TRP A 341 6.47 -1.29 -6.83
CA TRP A 341 5.86 -2.40 -7.58
C TRP A 341 4.32 -2.38 -7.57
N ILE A 342 3.74 -1.72 -6.56
CA ILE A 342 2.31 -1.59 -6.31
C ILE A 342 1.86 -0.13 -6.55
N ARG A 343 2.78 0.85 -6.46
CA ARG A 343 2.49 2.26 -6.77
C ARG A 343 2.04 2.44 -8.22
N THR A 344 1.19 3.44 -8.43
CA THR A 344 0.87 3.97 -9.77
C THR A 344 1.77 5.14 -10.19
N HIS A 345 2.73 5.53 -9.35
CA HIS A 345 3.71 6.58 -9.63
C HIS A 345 5.00 6.47 -8.80
N HIS A 346 6.07 7.13 -9.24
CA HIS A 346 7.39 7.05 -8.59
C HIS A 346 7.68 8.10 -7.50
N LEU A 347 6.81 9.11 -7.29
CA LEU A 347 6.94 10.03 -6.15
C LEU A 347 6.77 9.28 -4.81
N ASN A 348 7.56 9.66 -3.79
CA ASN A 348 7.44 9.09 -2.45
C ASN A 348 6.11 9.52 -1.81
N GLN A 349 5.29 8.54 -1.45
CA GLN A 349 3.95 8.73 -0.90
C GLN A 349 3.79 7.86 0.34
N ILE A 350 3.47 8.51 1.46
CA ILE A 350 3.10 7.85 2.72
C ILE A 350 1.59 8.02 2.90
N HIS A 351 0.90 6.89 3.02
CA HIS A 351 -0.49 6.82 3.44
C HIS A 351 -0.56 6.86 4.96
N ILE A 352 -1.35 7.79 5.50
CA ILE A 352 -1.54 7.98 6.92
C ILE A 352 -3.03 7.78 7.21
N PHE A 353 -3.36 6.78 8.01
CA PHE A 353 -4.68 6.62 8.59
C PHE A 353 -4.66 7.28 9.96
N LEU A 354 -5.44 8.34 10.10
CA LEU A 354 -5.44 9.26 11.22
C LEU A 354 -6.79 9.18 11.94
N GLU A 355 -6.81 8.80 13.21
CA GLU A 355 -8.01 8.81 14.04
C GLU A 355 -8.60 10.24 14.06
N LYS A 356 -9.91 10.39 13.86
CA LYS A 356 -10.62 11.69 13.88
C LYS A 356 -10.61 12.27 15.29
N GLU A 357 -10.56 13.60 15.37
CA GLU A 357 -10.85 14.29 16.63
C GLU A 357 -12.25 13.90 17.14
N PRO A 358 -12.43 13.57 18.43
CA PRO A 358 -13.70 13.08 18.98
C PRO A 358 -14.92 13.97 18.63
N GLY A 359 -14.78 15.29 18.71
CA GLY A 359 -15.83 16.26 18.35
C GLY A 359 -16.18 16.33 16.85
N THR A 360 -15.43 15.63 15.99
CA THR A 360 -15.72 15.47 14.56
C THR A 360 -16.67 14.31 14.32
N ILE A 361 -16.57 13.25 15.13
CA ILE A 361 -17.43 12.05 15.04
C ILE A 361 -18.86 12.41 15.43
N GLU A 362 -19.05 13.11 16.56
CA GLU A 362 -20.37 13.60 16.98
C GLU A 362 -21.04 14.49 15.91
N LYS A 363 -20.27 15.37 15.26
CA LYS A 363 -20.77 16.20 14.15
C LYS A 363 -21.12 15.36 12.92
N ALA A 364 -20.31 14.35 12.58
CA ALA A 364 -20.57 13.45 11.46
C ALA A 364 -21.87 12.66 11.68
N VAL A 365 -22.02 12.02 12.84
CA VAL A 365 -23.22 11.27 13.25
C VAL A 365 -24.47 12.17 13.28
N ARG A 366 -24.35 13.40 13.79
CA ARG A 366 -25.45 14.37 13.77
C ARG A 366 -25.83 14.79 12.35
N ILE A 367 -24.87 14.88 11.42
CA ILE A 367 -25.12 15.24 10.01
C ILE A 367 -25.68 14.05 9.21
N SER A 368 -25.23 12.81 9.45
CA SER A 368 -25.80 11.61 8.81
C SER A 368 -27.24 11.37 9.27
N GLY A 369 -27.51 11.41 10.58
CA GLY A 369 -28.88 11.30 11.10
C GLY A 369 -29.82 12.41 10.59
N LEU A 370 -29.31 13.64 10.41
CA LEU A 370 -30.07 14.73 9.78
C LEU A 370 -30.28 14.55 8.27
N LYS A 371 -29.45 13.78 7.56
CA LYS A 371 -29.70 13.39 6.17
C LYS A 371 -30.74 12.29 6.08
N GLU A 372 -30.60 11.22 6.88
CA GLU A 372 -31.55 10.11 6.92
C GLU A 372 -32.96 10.61 7.28
N LEU A 373 -33.08 11.49 8.28
CA LEU A 373 -34.36 12.13 8.62
C LEU A 373 -34.95 12.96 7.48
N LYS A 374 -34.12 13.64 6.66
CA LYS A 374 -34.58 14.39 5.48
C LYS A 374 -34.99 13.46 4.33
N GLU A 375 -34.29 12.35 4.14
CA GLU A 375 -34.63 11.35 3.13
C GLU A 375 -35.89 10.57 3.52
N LEU A 376 -36.12 10.32 4.81
CA LEU A 376 -37.40 9.82 5.35
C LEU A 376 -38.55 10.82 5.14
N ALA A 377 -38.34 12.09 5.47
CA ALA A 377 -39.36 13.13 5.30
C ALA A 377 -39.74 13.37 3.83
N ASN A 378 -38.75 13.31 2.92
CA ASN A 378 -38.97 13.47 1.48
C ASN A 378 -39.62 12.24 0.83
N SER A 379 -39.42 11.04 1.38
CA SER A 379 -40.09 9.82 0.90
C SER A 379 -41.53 9.68 1.40
N HIS A 380 -41.92 10.40 2.46
CA HIS A 380 -43.25 10.36 3.07
C HIS A 380 -43.85 11.78 3.26
N PRO A 381 -44.15 12.53 2.18
CA PRO A 381 -44.50 13.96 2.24
C PRO A 381 -45.85 14.31 2.92
N GLY A 382 -46.54 13.32 3.53
CA GLY A 382 -47.77 13.51 4.31
C GLY A 382 -47.63 13.19 5.81
N ALA A 383 -46.48 12.71 6.28
CA ALA A 383 -46.25 12.40 7.69
C ALA A 383 -45.85 13.67 8.46
N GLY A 384 -46.85 14.41 8.95
CA GLY A 384 -46.62 15.59 9.80
C GLY A 384 -45.89 15.20 11.09
N ILE A 385 -44.62 15.58 11.20
CA ILE A 385 -43.83 15.40 12.43
C ILE A 385 -44.40 16.36 13.48
N LEU A 386 -45.22 15.81 14.39
CA LEU A 386 -45.62 16.50 15.61
C LEU A 386 -44.38 16.72 16.48
N ALA A 387 -43.90 17.96 16.51
CA ALA A 387 -42.95 18.39 17.52
C ALA A 387 -43.67 18.40 18.89
N ALA A 388 -43.27 17.49 19.77
CA ALA A 388 -43.54 17.59 21.20
C ALA A 388 -42.53 18.58 21.85
N PRO A 389 -42.90 19.27 22.94
CA PRO A 389 -42.16 20.42 23.48
C PRO A 389 -40.80 20.08 24.10
#